data_AF-A0A7L3UPQ7-F1
#
_entry.id   AF-A0A7L3UPQ7-F1
#
_cell.length_a   1.000
_cell.length_b   1.000
_cell.length_c   1.000
_cell.angle_alpha   90.00
_cell.angle_beta   90.00
_cell.angle_gamma   90.00
#
_symmetry.space_group_name_H-M   'P 1'
#
loop_
_entity.id
_entity.type
_entity.pdbx_description
1 polymer ?
#
loop_
_entity_poly.entity_id
_entity_poly.type
_entity_poly.pdbx_seq_one_letter_code
_entity_poly.pdbx_strand_id
1 'polypeptide(L)'
;DPAEAPELPAGYTAKVKKVHSQGGYGSQGYKYDWRLEEAKKNLLRTHTTSASARALYRLAHQEKFSPVKYFSIDRVFRNESLDATHLAEFHQVEGVVADRGLTLGHLMGILRQFFSKLGMGGPPGRGQGAPQGPPSLPTLSPGITQLRFKPAYNPYTEPSMEVFSYHEGKRGSGGLHSS
;
A
#
# COMPACT_ATOMS: atom_id res chain seq x y z
N ASP A 1 10.62 -16.43 21.30
CA ASP A 1 9.29 -15.78 21.22
C ASP A 1 8.17 -16.81 21.26
N PRO A 2 7.00 -16.48 21.84
CA PRO A 2 5.88 -17.41 21.89
C PRO A 2 5.35 -17.71 20.49
N ALA A 3 5.03 -18.97 20.22
CA ALA A 3 4.48 -19.41 18.92
C ALA A 3 3.05 -18.90 18.68
N GLU A 4 2.35 -18.50 19.74
CA GLU A 4 0.96 -18.06 19.70
C GLU A 4 0.77 -16.67 20.33
N ALA A 5 -0.21 -15.94 19.82
CA ALA A 5 -0.65 -14.67 20.36
C ALA A 5 -1.36 -14.89 21.72
N PRO A 6 -0.94 -14.20 22.79
CA PRO A 6 -1.48 -14.43 24.13
C PRO A 6 -2.96 -14.04 24.24
N GLU A 7 -3.39 -12.95 23.60
CA GLU A 7 -4.80 -12.51 23.62
C GLU A 7 -5.22 -11.84 22.31
N LEU A 8 -6.43 -12.17 21.85
CA LEU A 8 -7.12 -11.51 20.74
C LEU A 8 -8.36 -10.76 21.28
N PRO A 9 -8.75 -9.62 20.69
CA PRO A 9 -9.91 -8.86 21.14
C PRO A 9 -11.21 -9.64 20.90
N ALA A 10 -11.68 -10.37 21.92
CA ALA A 10 -12.72 -11.40 21.81
C ALA A 10 -13.98 -10.96 21.05
N GLY A 11 -14.51 -9.77 21.36
CA GLY A 11 -15.71 -9.24 20.69
C GLY A 11 -15.48 -8.93 19.20
N TYR A 12 -14.29 -8.48 18.83
CA TYR A 12 -13.94 -8.24 17.43
C TYR A 12 -13.62 -9.56 16.71
N THR A 13 -12.89 -10.47 17.35
CA THR A 13 -12.59 -11.80 16.83
C THR A 13 -13.85 -12.59 16.50
N ALA A 14 -14.88 -12.53 17.35
CA ALA A 14 -16.17 -13.17 17.07
C ALA A 14 -16.86 -12.59 15.83
N LYS A 15 -16.81 -11.27 15.65
CA LYS A 15 -17.33 -10.59 14.44
C LYS A 15 -16.55 -11.01 13.19
N VAL A 16 -15.22 -11.03 13.26
CA VAL A 16 -14.34 -11.48 12.17
C VAL A 16 -14.66 -12.92 11.80
N LYS A 17 -14.72 -13.84 12.77
CA LYS A 17 -15.09 -15.24 12.55
C LYS A 17 -16.40 -15.35 11.79
N LYS A 18 -17.46 -14.70 12.30
CA LYS A 18 -18.79 -14.71 11.68
C LYS A 18 -18.75 -14.25 10.22
N VAL A 19 -18.17 -13.08 9.96
CA VAL A 19 -18.13 -12.49 8.61
C VAL A 19 -17.28 -13.32 7.65
N HIS A 20 -16.13 -13.81 8.09
CA HIS A 20 -15.27 -14.67 7.26
C HIS A 20 -15.98 -15.98 6.87
N SER A 21 -16.68 -16.63 7.81
CA SER A 21 -17.31 -17.92 7.55
C SER A 21 -18.67 -17.81 6.85
N GLN A 22 -19.55 -16.94 7.35
CA GLN A 22 -20.99 -16.93 7.01
C GLN A 22 -21.41 -15.65 6.27
N GLY A 23 -20.54 -14.64 6.20
CA GLY A 23 -20.87 -13.33 5.67
C GLY A 23 -21.50 -12.38 6.68
N GLY A 24 -21.87 -11.20 6.20
CA GLY A 24 -22.34 -10.07 6.98
C GLY A 24 -22.03 -8.74 6.28
N TYR A 25 -22.69 -7.66 6.71
CA TYR A 25 -22.50 -6.31 6.15
C TYR A 25 -22.66 -6.24 4.61
N GLY A 26 -23.54 -7.08 4.04
CA GLY A 26 -23.76 -7.18 2.59
C GLY A 26 -22.86 -8.18 1.84
N SER A 27 -21.84 -8.75 2.51
CA SER A 27 -21.00 -9.81 1.93
C SER A 27 -21.52 -11.21 2.26
N GLN A 28 -21.26 -12.18 1.37
CA GLN A 28 -21.55 -13.60 1.58
C GLN A 28 -20.49 -14.33 2.42
N GLY A 29 -19.39 -13.64 2.77
CA GLY A 29 -18.23 -14.28 3.38
C GLY A 29 -17.53 -15.23 2.43
N TYR A 30 -16.57 -15.99 2.95
CA TYR A 30 -15.77 -16.95 2.17
C TYR A 30 -16.30 -18.39 2.25
N LYS A 31 -17.37 -18.64 3.02
CA LYS A 31 -18.04 -19.95 3.11
C LYS A 31 -17.10 -21.11 3.51
N TYR A 32 -16.21 -20.86 4.47
CA TYR A 32 -15.31 -21.86 5.05
C TYR A 32 -15.37 -21.85 6.58
N ASP A 33 -14.83 -22.90 7.20
CA ASP A 33 -14.68 -22.99 8.65
C ASP A 33 -13.48 -22.16 9.13
N TRP A 34 -13.75 -21.01 9.74
CA TRP A 34 -12.72 -20.14 10.30
C TRP A 34 -12.23 -20.69 11.65
N ARG A 35 -10.91 -20.98 11.73
CA ARG A 35 -10.28 -21.60 12.89
C ARG A 35 -9.52 -20.59 13.74
N LEU A 36 -9.86 -20.53 15.03
CA LEU A 36 -9.20 -19.63 15.99
C LEU A 36 -7.71 -19.96 16.16
N GLU A 37 -7.37 -21.25 16.18
CA GLU A 37 -5.98 -21.70 16.31
C GLU A 37 -5.10 -21.21 15.15
N GLU A 38 -5.65 -21.08 13.94
CA GLU A 38 -4.90 -20.51 12.82
C GLU A 38 -4.62 -19.02 13.04
N ALA A 39 -5.60 -18.27 13.52
CA ALA A 39 -5.47 -16.84 13.78
C ALA A 39 -4.54 -16.50 14.95
N LYS A 40 -4.26 -17.46 15.84
CA LYS A 40 -3.34 -17.29 16.97
C LYS A 40 -1.88 -17.50 16.60
N LYS A 41 -1.56 -18.14 15.48
CA LYS A 41 -0.16 -18.39 15.09
C LYS A 41 0.58 -17.07 14.89
N ASN A 42 1.67 -16.87 15.62
CA ASN A 42 2.53 -15.73 15.42
C ASN A 42 3.36 -15.91 14.14
N LEU A 43 3.53 -14.81 13.43
CA LEU A 43 4.35 -14.72 12.24
C LEU A 43 5.15 -13.42 12.26
N LEU A 44 6.29 -13.41 11.57
CA LEU A 44 6.98 -12.17 11.28
C LEU A 44 6.13 -11.36 10.31
N ARG A 45 5.98 -10.06 10.59
CA ARG A 45 5.13 -9.16 9.81
C ARG A 45 5.51 -9.20 8.32
N THR A 46 4.59 -9.66 7.50
CA THR A 46 4.75 -9.78 6.04
C THR A 46 4.44 -8.48 5.28
N HIS A 47 3.58 -7.64 5.84
CA HIS A 47 3.18 -6.35 5.29
C HIS A 47 2.86 -5.33 6.40
N THR A 48 3.13 -4.05 6.13
CA THR A 48 2.75 -2.93 7.01
C THR A 48 1.23 -2.78 7.16
N THR A 49 0.44 -3.40 6.30
CA THR A 49 -1.03 -3.38 6.33
C THR A 49 -1.62 -3.90 7.63
N SER A 50 -0.89 -4.79 8.32
CA SER A 50 -1.21 -5.21 9.69
C SER A 50 -1.20 -4.04 10.70
N ALA A 51 -0.25 -3.11 10.56
CA ALA A 51 -0.17 -1.91 11.40
C ALA A 51 -1.34 -0.95 11.09
N SER A 52 -1.68 -0.79 9.80
CA SER A 52 -2.86 -0.02 9.37
C SER A 52 -4.17 -0.60 9.93
N ALA A 53 -4.35 -1.92 9.88
CA ALA A 53 -5.51 -2.57 10.48
C ALA A 53 -5.63 -2.27 11.98
N ARG A 54 -4.50 -2.28 12.71
CA ARG A 54 -4.47 -1.91 14.13
C ARG A 54 -4.82 -0.44 14.35
N ALA A 55 -4.32 0.47 13.51
CA ALA A 55 -4.63 1.90 13.60
C ALA A 55 -6.12 2.17 13.32
N LEU A 56 -6.68 1.57 12.28
CA LEU A 56 -8.10 1.68 11.93
C LEU A 56 -9.00 1.06 12.99
N TYR A 57 -8.61 -0.07 13.59
CA TYR A 57 -9.34 -0.66 14.71
C TYR A 57 -9.42 0.32 15.89
N ARG A 58 -8.32 0.99 16.26
CA ARG A 58 -8.32 2.01 17.32
C ARG A 58 -9.18 3.22 16.97
N LEU A 59 -9.10 3.70 15.73
CA LEU A 59 -9.93 4.81 15.23
C LEU A 59 -11.43 4.49 15.39
N ALA A 60 -11.83 3.25 15.09
CA ALA A 60 -13.22 2.80 15.19
C ALA A 60 -13.75 2.72 16.64
N HIS A 61 -12.88 2.75 17.65
CA HIS A 61 -13.26 2.74 19.08
C HIS A 61 -13.30 4.14 19.70
N GLN A 62 -13.06 5.20 18.92
CA GLN A 62 -13.25 6.57 19.40
C GLN A 62 -14.74 6.87 19.54
N GLU A 63 -15.12 7.70 20.52
CA GLU A 63 -16.52 8.12 20.73
C GLU A 63 -17.12 8.79 19.49
N LYS A 64 -16.30 9.55 18.75
CA LYS A 64 -16.67 10.21 17.51
C LYS A 64 -15.62 9.91 16.45
N PHE A 65 -16.09 9.51 15.27
CA PHE A 65 -15.23 9.39 14.11
C PHE A 65 -14.63 10.76 13.74
N SER A 66 -13.32 10.77 13.52
CA SER A 66 -12.58 11.90 12.96
C SER A 66 -11.83 11.45 11.69
N PRO A 67 -11.82 12.26 10.61
CA PRO A 67 -11.02 11.94 9.44
C PRO A 67 -9.53 11.89 9.76
N VAL A 68 -8.82 10.90 9.21
CA VAL A 68 -7.38 10.70 9.49
C VAL A 68 -6.58 10.36 8.24
N LYS A 69 -5.30 10.67 8.30
CA LYS A 69 -4.27 10.26 7.33
C LYS A 69 -3.11 9.65 8.11
N TYR A 70 -2.87 8.35 7.91
CA TYR A 70 -1.75 7.63 8.50
C TYR A 70 -0.71 7.31 7.44
N PHE A 71 0.56 7.23 7.85
CA PHE A 71 1.63 6.69 7.04
C PHE A 71 2.53 5.82 7.92
N SER A 72 3.16 4.81 7.32
CA SER A 72 4.17 3.99 7.97
C SER A 72 5.26 3.62 6.98
N ILE A 73 6.50 3.64 7.46
CA ILE A 73 7.68 3.11 6.76
C ILE A 73 8.32 2.14 7.75
N ASP A 74 8.30 0.85 7.43
CA ASP A 74 8.77 -0.14 8.38
C ASP A 74 9.24 -1.42 7.69
N ARG A 75 10.08 -2.19 8.39
CA ARG A 75 10.66 -3.42 7.87
C ARG A 75 9.64 -4.56 7.87
N VAL A 76 9.58 -5.29 6.77
CA VAL A 76 8.73 -6.48 6.61
C VAL A 76 9.58 -7.68 6.19
N PHE A 77 9.08 -8.87 6.49
CA PHE A 77 9.78 -10.13 6.26
C PHE A 77 8.97 -10.99 5.31
N ARG A 78 9.59 -11.47 4.23
CA ARG A 78 8.97 -12.43 3.31
C ARG A 78 9.83 -13.66 3.18
N ASN A 79 9.20 -14.81 3.31
CA ASN A 79 9.85 -16.10 3.12
C ASN A 79 9.89 -16.42 1.62
N GLU A 80 10.64 -15.63 0.86
CA GLU A 80 10.91 -15.84 -0.56
C GLU A 80 12.29 -16.48 -0.71
N SER A 81 12.47 -17.31 -1.75
CA SER A 81 13.78 -17.87 -2.07
C SER A 81 14.75 -16.74 -2.38
N LEU A 82 15.87 -16.66 -1.64
CA LEU A 82 16.93 -15.69 -1.87
C LEU A 82 17.46 -15.85 -3.30
N ASP A 83 17.03 -14.98 -4.20
CA ASP A 83 17.69 -14.75 -5.48
C ASP A 83 18.38 -13.38 -5.46
N ALA A 84 19.13 -13.05 -6.51
CA ALA A 84 19.90 -11.81 -6.59
C ALA A 84 19.04 -10.52 -6.52
N THR A 85 17.72 -10.63 -6.58
CA THR A 85 16.75 -9.52 -6.63
C THR A 85 15.76 -9.49 -5.46
N HIS A 86 15.60 -10.59 -4.71
CA HIS A 86 14.62 -10.69 -3.61
C HIS A 86 15.32 -10.82 -2.26
N LEU A 87 15.29 -9.72 -1.48
CA LEU A 87 15.73 -9.72 -0.09
C LEU A 87 14.65 -10.31 0.82
N ALA A 88 15.06 -11.18 1.75
CA ALA A 88 14.14 -11.75 2.76
C ALA A 88 13.53 -10.69 3.70
N GLU A 89 14.18 -9.54 3.84
CA GLU A 89 13.66 -8.36 4.54
C GLU A 89 13.84 -7.08 3.71
N PHE A 90 12.82 -6.23 3.70
CA PHE A 90 12.87 -4.92 3.04
C PHE A 90 11.92 -3.93 3.74
N HIS A 91 12.01 -2.65 3.38
CA HIS A 91 11.15 -1.60 3.95
C HIS A 91 9.92 -1.41 3.06
N GLN A 92 8.73 -1.52 3.66
CA GLN A 92 7.48 -1.22 2.99
C GLN A 92 6.99 0.17 3.43
N VAL A 93 6.58 0.99 2.47
CA VAL A 93 5.91 2.28 2.71
C VAL A 93 4.41 2.09 2.48
N GLU A 94 3.60 2.58 3.41
CA GLU A 94 2.15 2.50 3.31
C GLU A 94 1.50 3.79 3.80
N GLY A 95 0.44 4.22 3.10
CA GLY A 95 -0.39 5.37 3.47
C GLY A 95 -1.86 4.99 3.47
N VAL A 96 -2.60 5.44 4.49
CA VAL A 96 -4.03 5.17 4.65
C VAL A 96 -4.76 6.49 4.92
N VAL A 97 -5.83 6.74 4.18
CA VAL A 97 -6.74 7.87 4.42
C VAL A 97 -8.12 7.31 4.73
N ALA A 98 -8.67 7.72 5.88
CA ALA A 98 -10.02 7.34 6.29
C ALA A 98 -10.85 8.61 6.47
N ASP A 99 -11.89 8.75 5.65
CA ASP A 99 -12.84 9.86 5.67
C ASP A 99 -14.18 9.40 5.08
N ARG A 100 -15.22 10.21 5.21
CA ARG A 100 -16.55 9.95 4.66
C ARG A 100 -16.59 10.33 3.18
N GLY A 101 -17.22 9.48 2.37
CA GLY A 101 -17.42 9.77 0.94
C GLY A 101 -16.14 9.73 0.10
N LEU A 102 -15.14 8.96 0.53
CA LEU A 102 -13.95 8.74 -0.30
C LEU A 102 -14.31 7.98 -1.59
N THR A 103 -13.70 8.40 -2.70
CA THR A 103 -13.91 7.81 -4.02
C THR A 103 -12.58 7.38 -4.61
N LEU A 104 -12.63 6.59 -5.68
CA LEU A 104 -11.43 6.22 -6.44
C LEU A 104 -10.66 7.44 -6.96
N GLY A 105 -11.38 8.51 -7.30
CA GLY A 105 -10.78 9.77 -7.74
C GLY A 105 -9.92 10.43 -6.65
N HIS A 106 -10.32 10.32 -5.37
CA HIS A 106 -9.51 10.81 -4.26
C HIS A 106 -8.20 10.02 -4.11
N LEU A 107 -8.26 8.69 -4.23
CA LEU A 107 -7.06 7.84 -4.19
C LEU A 107 -6.09 8.23 -5.32
N MET A 108 -6.59 8.34 -6.55
CA MET A 108 -5.77 8.75 -7.70
C MET A 108 -5.17 10.16 -7.50
N GLY A 109 -5.94 11.10 -6.95
CA GLY A 109 -5.46 12.45 -6.64
C GLY A 109 -4.33 12.47 -5.61
N ILE A 110 -4.48 11.71 -4.53
CA ILE A 110 -3.45 11.54 -3.50
C ILE A 110 -2.17 10.95 -4.10
N LEU A 111 -2.29 9.87 -4.89
CA LEU A 111 -1.16 9.23 -5.54
C LEU A 111 -0.44 10.19 -6.50
N ARG A 112 -1.18 10.96 -7.31
CA ARG A 112 -0.60 12.01 -8.17
C ARG A 112 0.17 13.05 -7.37
N GLN A 113 -0.37 13.54 -6.26
CA GLN A 113 0.31 14.52 -5.40
C GLN A 113 1.56 13.93 -4.74
N PHE A 114 1.46 12.70 -4.23
CA PHE A 114 2.58 11.99 -3.59
C PHE A 114 3.75 11.83 -4.56
N PHE A 115 3.50 11.25 -5.73
CA PHE A 115 4.53 11.03 -6.74
C PHE A 115 5.04 12.33 -7.36
N SER A 116 4.18 13.35 -7.55
CA SER A 116 4.64 14.67 -7.99
C SER A 116 5.70 15.27 -7.06
N LYS A 117 5.54 15.13 -5.74
CA LYS A 117 6.53 15.57 -4.74
C LYS A 117 7.83 14.75 -4.76
N LEU A 118 7.80 13.53 -5.27
CA LEU A 118 8.97 12.68 -5.49
C LEU A 118 9.69 12.96 -6.83
N GLY A 119 9.31 14.04 -7.53
CA GLY A 119 9.89 14.39 -8.84
C GLY A 119 9.21 13.70 -10.03
N MET A 120 8.06 13.05 -9.81
CA MET A 120 7.39 12.21 -10.80
C MET A 120 6.16 12.84 -11.49
N GLY A 121 6.13 14.17 -11.62
CA GLY A 121 4.94 14.90 -12.09
C GLY A 121 5.21 16.14 -12.93
N GLY A 122 6.43 16.31 -13.44
CA GLY A 122 6.74 17.42 -14.33
C GLY A 122 6.07 17.25 -15.70
N PRO A 123 5.64 18.34 -16.36
CA PRO A 123 5.31 18.26 -17.78
C PRO A 123 6.52 17.69 -18.55
N PRO A 124 6.31 16.91 -19.63
CA PRO A 124 7.42 16.51 -20.49
C PRO A 124 8.15 17.78 -20.90
N GLY A 125 9.45 17.84 -20.63
CA GLY A 125 10.27 18.97 -21.01
C GLY A 125 10.13 19.19 -22.51
N ARG A 126 9.34 20.18 -22.92
CA ARG A 126 9.48 20.75 -24.25
C ARG A 126 10.89 21.31 -24.27
N GLY A 127 11.77 20.73 -25.10
CA GLY A 127 13.08 21.31 -25.38
C GLY A 127 12.90 22.78 -25.76
N GLN A 128 13.25 23.67 -24.83
CA GLN A 128 13.40 25.10 -25.06
C GLN A 128 14.68 25.51 -24.33
N GLY A 129 15.50 26.27 -25.06
CA GLY A 129 16.91 26.50 -24.77
C GLY A 129 17.21 26.98 -23.35
N ALA A 130 18.30 26.48 -22.80
CA ALA A 130 18.83 26.91 -21.51
C ALA A 130 19.36 28.35 -21.58
N PRO A 131 19.08 29.22 -20.60
CA PRO A 131 19.99 30.29 -20.22
C PRO A 131 21.07 29.70 -19.29
N GLN A 132 22.33 30.06 -19.54
CA GLN A 132 23.47 29.65 -18.73
C GLN A 132 23.48 30.36 -17.37
N GLY A 133 23.49 29.59 -16.28
CA GLY A 133 23.69 30.03 -14.91
C GLY A 133 24.38 28.94 -14.08
N PRO A 134 25.02 29.26 -12.94
CA PRO A 134 25.96 28.37 -12.25
C PRO A 134 25.27 27.12 -11.67
N PRO A 135 26.02 26.03 -11.46
CA PRO A 135 25.44 24.71 -11.18
C PRO A 135 24.74 24.70 -9.83
N SER A 136 23.41 24.57 -9.86
CA SER A 136 22.63 24.13 -8.70
C SER A 136 22.77 22.62 -8.54
N LEU A 137 22.58 22.15 -7.30
CA LEU A 137 22.56 20.74 -6.86
C LEU A 137 22.00 19.78 -7.93
N PRO A 138 22.50 18.53 -8.00
CA PRO A 138 22.09 17.59 -9.04
C PRO A 138 20.57 17.49 -9.08
N THR A 139 19.98 18.09 -10.11
CA THR A 139 18.57 17.99 -10.42
C THR A 139 18.29 16.51 -10.63
N LEU A 140 17.53 15.89 -9.72
CA LEU A 140 16.97 14.55 -9.92
C LEU A 140 16.45 14.47 -11.35
N SER A 141 17.00 13.54 -12.13
CA SER A 141 16.71 13.37 -13.55
C SER A 141 15.20 13.50 -13.83
N PRO A 142 14.78 14.19 -14.90
CA PRO A 142 13.37 14.37 -15.26
C PRO A 142 12.81 13.04 -15.78
N GLY A 143 12.66 12.08 -14.87
CA GLY A 143 12.58 10.67 -15.23
C GLY A 143 11.18 10.10 -15.13
N ILE A 144 10.20 10.77 -14.52
CA ILE A 144 8.87 10.19 -14.38
C ILE A 144 7.83 11.28 -14.64
N THR A 145 7.18 11.22 -15.80
CA THR A 145 6.26 12.30 -16.23
C THR A 145 4.83 11.80 -16.43
N GLN A 146 4.60 10.48 -16.38
CA GLN A 146 3.28 9.90 -16.65
C GLN A 146 2.95 8.74 -15.68
N LEU A 147 2.02 9.01 -14.75
CA LEU A 147 1.37 7.96 -13.96
C LEU A 147 0.21 7.34 -14.74
N ARG A 148 0.20 6.01 -14.84
CA ARG A 148 -0.95 5.23 -15.31
C ARG A 148 -1.49 4.36 -14.18
N PHE A 149 -2.80 4.24 -14.12
CA PHE A 149 -3.50 3.41 -13.15
C PHE A 149 -4.12 2.22 -13.87
N LYS A 150 -3.85 1.01 -13.41
CA LYS A 150 -4.47 -0.21 -13.96
C LYS A 150 -5.26 -0.93 -12.87
N PRO A 151 -6.44 -1.50 -13.18
CA PRO A 151 -7.13 -2.39 -12.24
C PRO A 151 -6.22 -3.53 -11.80
N ALA A 152 -6.29 -3.88 -10.52
CA ALA A 152 -5.55 -4.98 -9.92
C ALA A 152 -6.46 -5.73 -8.93
N TYR A 153 -5.91 -6.74 -8.26
CA TYR A 153 -6.62 -7.48 -7.21
C TYR A 153 -5.82 -7.47 -5.92
N ASN A 154 -6.44 -6.97 -4.85
CA ASN A 154 -5.96 -7.13 -3.48
C ASN A 154 -7.16 -7.59 -2.63
N PRO A 155 -7.02 -8.63 -1.81
CA PRO A 155 -8.15 -9.25 -1.11
C PRO A 155 -8.81 -8.37 -0.04
N TYR A 156 -8.21 -7.22 0.28
CA TYR A 156 -8.64 -6.28 1.32
C TYR A 156 -9.01 -4.89 0.79
N THR A 157 -9.04 -4.67 -0.54
CA THR A 157 -9.45 -3.38 -1.12
C THR A 157 -10.44 -3.54 -2.26
N GLU A 158 -11.42 -2.62 -2.30
CA GLU A 158 -12.36 -2.48 -3.40
C GLU A 158 -12.65 -1.00 -3.64
N PRO A 159 -12.47 -0.48 -4.88
CA PRO A 159 -11.73 -1.09 -5.99
C PRO A 159 -10.20 -1.11 -5.73
N SER A 160 -9.46 -1.91 -6.50
CA SER A 160 -7.99 -2.06 -6.40
C SER A 160 -7.29 -1.60 -7.68
N MET A 161 -6.13 -0.95 -7.55
CA MET A 161 -5.31 -0.52 -8.70
C MET A 161 -3.81 -0.60 -8.42
N GLU A 162 -3.04 -0.77 -9.49
CA GLU A 162 -1.60 -0.59 -9.53
C GLU A 162 -1.25 0.74 -10.23
N VAL A 163 -0.17 1.38 -9.76
CA VAL A 163 0.34 2.63 -10.32
C VAL A 163 1.63 2.34 -11.08
N PHE A 164 1.66 2.73 -12.35
CA PHE A 164 2.82 2.61 -13.21
C PHE A 164 3.37 3.98 -13.57
N SER A 165 4.68 4.03 -13.77
CA SER A 165 5.39 5.25 -14.14
C SER A 165 6.34 4.94 -15.29
N TYR A 166 6.47 5.86 -16.26
CA TYR A 166 7.40 5.70 -17.38
C TYR A 166 8.72 6.39 -17.08
N HIS A 167 9.84 5.69 -17.31
CA HIS A 167 11.19 6.23 -17.23
C HIS A 167 11.87 6.26 -18.60
N GLU A 168 12.21 7.47 -19.11
CA GLU A 168 12.98 7.63 -20.34
C GLU A 168 14.46 7.32 -20.06
N GLY A 169 14.79 6.03 -20.04
CA GLY A 169 16.16 5.59 -19.78
C GLY A 169 16.35 4.08 -19.89
N LYS A 170 16.27 3.56 -21.13
CA LYS A 170 17.13 2.51 -21.72
C LYS A 170 16.60 2.16 -23.12
N ARG A 171 17.23 2.73 -24.14
CA ARG A 171 17.17 2.21 -25.51
C ARG A 171 18.02 0.93 -25.50
N GLY A 172 17.41 -0.21 -25.25
CA GLY A 172 18.09 -1.52 -25.23
C GLY A 172 17.23 -2.60 -24.61
N SER A 173 16.66 -3.47 -25.46
CA SER A 173 15.91 -4.71 -25.19
C SER A 173 14.67 -4.59 -24.30
N GLY A 174 13.50 -4.91 -24.88
CA GLY A 174 12.21 -4.84 -24.21
C GLY A 174 12.12 -5.76 -22.98
N GLY A 175 11.66 -5.17 -21.88
CA GLY A 175 11.23 -5.85 -20.67
C GLY A 175 10.42 -4.87 -19.83
N LEU A 176 9.12 -5.13 -19.65
CA LEU A 176 8.31 -4.43 -18.67
C LEU A 176 8.83 -4.78 -17.27
N HIS A 177 9.34 -3.80 -16.54
CA HIS A 177 9.59 -3.95 -15.11
C HIS A 177 8.37 -3.43 -14.34
N SER A 178 7.65 -4.33 -13.67
CA SER A 178 6.77 -3.99 -12.55
C SER A 178 7.63 -3.63 -11.36
N SER A 179 7.26 -2.57 -10.64
CA SER A 179 7.76 -2.26 -9.30
C SER A 179 6.78 -2.79 -8.26
#